data_AF-A0A9X8GIG7-F1
#
_entry.id   AF-A0A9X8GIG7-F1
#
_cell.length_a   1.000
_cell.length_b   1.000
_cell.length_c   1.000
_cell.angle_alpha   90.00
_cell.angle_beta   90.00
_cell.angle_gamma   90.00
#
_symmetry.space_group_name_H-M   'P 1'
#
loop_
_entity.id
_entity.type
_entity.pdbx_description
1 polymer ?
#
loop_
_entity_poly.entity_id
_entity_poly.type
_entity_poly.pdbx_seq_one_letter_code
_entity_poly.pdbx_strand_id
1 'polypeptide(L)'
;MTYFKHLFTTRKTNDSFLRLLGAGLAMFITLLFAIVLDNTLIATIGIIGAFSYLYFQYTLVKQNFIYILGHGVSLYLAFTLGILSSYKTEMIPFLISNISFICFITTKLFNVPKPDYFFILMLFATGTNLKNTHNVLQTSHYL
;
A
#
# COMPACT_ATOMS: atom_id res chain seq x y z
N MET A 1 24.62 6.10 -29.38
CA MET A 1 23.39 5.34 -29.70
C MET A 1 23.18 4.06 -28.90
N THR A 2 24.18 3.55 -28.15
CA THR A 2 24.08 2.29 -27.38
C THR A 2 23.25 2.41 -26.10
N TYR A 3 23.25 3.58 -25.44
CA TYR A 3 22.47 3.84 -24.22
C TYR A 3 20.95 3.87 -24.44
N PHE A 4 20.49 4.45 -25.56
CA PHE A 4 19.06 4.48 -25.90
C PHE A 4 18.47 3.10 -26.15
N LYS A 5 19.28 2.15 -26.64
CA LYS A 5 18.82 0.77 -26.85
C LYS A 5 18.50 0.07 -25.52
N HIS A 6 19.20 0.44 -24.44
CA HIS A 6 18.97 -0.10 -23.11
C HIS A 6 17.71 0.48 -22.42
N LEU A 7 17.19 1.63 -22.87
CA LEU A 7 15.89 2.17 -22.43
C LEU A 7 14.71 1.34 -22.93
N PHE A 8 14.85 0.68 -24.10
CA PHE A 8 13.80 -0.13 -24.72
C PHE A 8 14.00 -1.64 -24.53
N THR A 9 15.06 -2.08 -23.85
CA THR A 9 15.25 -3.49 -23.49
C THR A 9 14.38 -3.81 -22.27
N THR A 10 13.18 -4.31 -22.52
CA THR A 10 12.31 -4.88 -21.48
C THR A 10 12.88 -6.23 -21.03
N ARG A 11 13.38 -6.31 -19.79
CA ARG A 11 13.65 -7.60 -19.16
C ARG A 11 12.30 -8.30 -18.95
N LYS A 12 12.13 -9.51 -19.49
CA LYS A 12 10.98 -10.36 -19.17
C LYS A 12 10.96 -10.57 -17.66
N THR A 13 9.99 -9.96 -16.97
CA THR A 13 9.72 -10.26 -15.57
C THR A 13 8.93 -11.56 -15.58
N ASN A 14 9.45 -12.58 -14.90
CA ASN A 14 8.70 -13.81 -14.66
C ASN A 14 7.78 -13.51 -13.48
N ASP A 15 6.76 -12.68 -13.71
CA ASP A 15 5.78 -12.30 -12.70
C ASP A 15 4.60 -13.25 -12.74
N SER A 16 4.13 -13.65 -11.55
CA SER A 16 3.07 -14.65 -11.46
C SER A 16 1.78 -14.00 -11.89
N PHE A 17 1.11 -14.55 -12.89
CA PHE A 17 -0.23 -14.12 -13.29
C PHE A 17 -1.20 -14.13 -12.09
N LEU A 18 -0.98 -15.04 -11.13
CA LEU A 18 -1.71 -15.12 -9.87
C LEU A 18 -1.59 -13.86 -9.01
N ARG A 19 -0.44 -13.18 -9.06
CA ARG A 19 -0.19 -11.94 -8.30
C ARG A 19 -1.06 -10.80 -8.81
N LEU A 20 -1.11 -10.64 -10.13
CA LEU A 20 -1.94 -9.62 -10.79
C LEU A 20 -3.43 -9.93 -10.60
N LEU A 21 -3.81 -11.20 -10.77
CA LEU A 21 -5.19 -11.63 -10.62
C LEU A 21 -5.68 -11.48 -9.17
N GLY A 22 -4.84 -11.83 -8.18
CA GLY A 22 -5.15 -11.64 -6.77
C GLY A 22 -5.33 -10.17 -6.38
N ALA A 23 -4.43 -9.28 -6.84
CA ALA A 23 -4.55 -7.85 -6.61
C ALA A 23 -5.81 -7.26 -7.27
N GLY A 24 -6.11 -7.68 -8.51
CA GLY A 24 -7.31 -7.28 -9.24
C GLY A 24 -8.59 -7.74 -8.55
N LEU A 25 -8.65 -8.99 -8.09
CA LEU A 25 -9.79 -9.51 -7.34
C LEU A 25 -9.99 -8.79 -6.01
N ALA A 26 -8.92 -8.48 -5.28
CA ALA A 26 -8.99 -7.73 -4.03
C ALA A 26 -9.65 -6.35 -4.24
N MET A 27 -9.24 -5.62 -5.28
CA MET A 27 -9.90 -4.36 -5.67
C MET A 27 -11.36 -4.58 -6.10
N PHE A 28 -11.59 -5.54 -6.98
CA PHE A 28 -12.90 -5.79 -7.57
C PHE A 28 -13.97 -6.11 -6.51
N ILE A 29 -13.64 -6.96 -5.54
CA ILE A 29 -14.54 -7.32 -4.43
C ILE A 29 -14.88 -6.09 -3.59
N THR A 30 -13.87 -5.30 -3.20
CA THR A 30 -14.14 -4.08 -2.40
C THR A 30 -14.94 -3.03 -3.17
N LEU A 31 -14.76 -2.95 -4.49
CA LEU A 31 -15.53 -2.06 -5.33
C LEU A 31 -17.00 -2.48 -5.43
N LEU A 32 -17.27 -3.78 -5.57
CA LEU A 32 -18.64 -4.30 -5.52
C LEU A 32 -19.33 -3.94 -4.20
N PHE A 33 -18.63 -4.12 -3.07
CA PHE A 33 -19.14 -3.70 -1.77
C PHE A 33 -19.39 -2.19 -1.71
N ALA A 34 -18.46 -1.37 -2.22
CA ALA A 34 -18.62 0.08 -2.24
C ALA A 34 -19.87 0.52 -3.03
N ILE A 35 -20.18 -0.16 -4.15
CA ILE A 35 -21.39 0.09 -4.96
C ILE A 35 -22.65 -0.34 -4.20
N VAL A 36 -22.66 -1.54 -3.61
CA VAL A 36 -23.84 -2.04 -2.89
C VAL A 36 -24.17 -1.20 -1.64
N LEU A 37 -23.14 -0.65 -0.99
CA LEU A 37 -23.26 0.14 0.24
C LEU A 37 -23.31 1.66 -0.01
N ASP A 38 -23.32 2.11 -1.28
CA ASP A 38 -23.26 3.52 -1.69
C ASP A 38 -22.16 4.34 -0.96
N ASN A 39 -21.05 3.69 -0.63
CA ASN A 39 -19.96 4.30 0.13
C ASN A 39 -18.60 4.03 -0.54
N THR A 40 -18.14 5.05 -1.27
CA THR A 40 -16.88 5.01 -2.02
C THR A 40 -15.63 4.92 -1.15
N LEU A 41 -15.72 5.25 0.15
CA LEU A 41 -14.59 5.09 1.08
C LEU A 41 -14.19 3.62 1.24
N ILE A 42 -15.13 2.69 1.10
CA ILE A 42 -14.87 1.25 1.19
C ILE A 42 -13.93 0.79 0.07
N ALA A 43 -14.00 1.41 -1.11
CA ALA A 43 -13.11 1.09 -2.23
C ALA A 43 -11.63 1.41 -1.92
N THR A 44 -11.35 2.36 -1.02
CA THR A 44 -9.97 2.69 -0.62
C THR A 44 -9.29 1.56 0.14
N ILE A 45 -10.07 0.72 0.85
CA ILE A 45 -9.57 -0.49 1.53
C ILE A 45 -9.10 -1.53 0.51
N GLY A 46 -9.69 -1.55 -0.68
CA GLY A 46 -9.26 -2.39 -1.80
C GLY A 46 -7.79 -2.23 -2.16
N ILE A 47 -7.30 -0.99 -2.10
CA ILE A 47 -5.92 -0.64 -2.47
C ILE A 47 -4.93 -1.28 -1.47
N ILE A 48 -5.29 -1.33 -0.19
CA ILE A 48 -4.52 -2.02 0.86
C ILE A 48 -4.42 -3.52 0.53
N GLY A 49 -5.54 -4.13 0.13
CA GLY A 49 -5.59 -5.52 -0.30
C GLY A 49 -4.77 -5.78 -1.58
N ALA A 50 -4.84 -4.88 -2.55
CA ALA A 50 -4.09 -4.97 -3.80
C ALA A 50 -2.58 -4.92 -3.57
N PHE A 51 -2.11 -4.03 -2.69
CA PHE A 51 -0.69 -3.92 -2.37
C PHE A 51 -0.16 -5.07 -1.52
N SER A 52 -1.00 -5.69 -0.70
CA SER A 52 -0.65 -6.92 0.02
C SER A 52 -0.30 -8.07 -0.93
N TYR A 53 -0.99 -8.18 -2.08
CA TYR A 53 -0.68 -9.19 -3.10
C TYR A 53 0.64 -8.97 -3.83
N LEU A 54 1.18 -7.73 -3.90
CA LEU A 54 2.51 -7.48 -4.49
C LEU A 54 3.63 -8.20 -3.74
N TYR A 55 3.39 -8.60 -2.49
CA TYR A 55 4.31 -9.37 -1.66
C TYR A 55 4.29 -10.89 -1.93
N PHE A 56 3.48 -11.36 -2.89
CA PHE A 56 3.43 -12.77 -3.29
C PHE A 56 4.78 -13.25 -3.86
N GLN A 57 5.26 -14.38 -3.34
CA GLN A 57 6.50 -15.03 -3.79
C GLN A 57 6.19 -16.35 -4.51
N TYR A 58 7.14 -16.90 -5.27
CA TYR A 58 7.00 -18.24 -5.88
C TYR A 58 7.33 -19.37 -4.89
N THR A 59 6.73 -19.34 -3.69
CA THR A 59 6.90 -20.37 -2.65
C THR A 59 5.61 -21.18 -2.47
N LEU A 60 5.59 -22.09 -1.48
CA LEU A 60 4.41 -22.87 -1.11
C LEU A 60 3.21 -21.96 -0.84
N VAL A 61 2.04 -22.34 -1.36
CA VAL A 61 0.78 -21.56 -1.26
C VAL A 61 0.47 -21.15 0.20
N LYS A 62 0.71 -22.04 1.16
CA LYS A 62 0.49 -21.76 2.60
C LYS A 62 1.42 -20.65 3.13
N GLN A 63 2.69 -20.63 2.72
CA GLN A 63 3.64 -19.60 3.12
C GLN A 63 3.29 -18.25 2.49
N ASN A 64 2.92 -18.25 1.22
CA ASN A 64 2.45 -17.06 0.53
C ASN A 64 1.24 -16.42 1.22
N PHE A 65 0.30 -17.23 1.69
CA PHE A 65 -0.85 -16.72 2.43
C PHE A 65 -0.43 -15.98 3.71
N ILE A 66 0.47 -16.56 4.51
CA ILE A 66 1.00 -15.93 5.72
C ILE A 66 1.73 -14.62 5.39
N TYR A 67 2.53 -14.62 4.33
CA TYR A 67 3.28 -13.43 3.90
C TYR A 67 2.37 -12.31 3.39
N ILE A 68 1.39 -12.63 2.55
CA ILE A 68 0.38 -11.68 2.09
C ILE A 68 -0.38 -11.10 3.30
N LEU A 69 -0.89 -11.96 4.18
CA LEU A 69 -1.68 -11.52 5.33
C LEU A 69 -0.84 -10.66 6.28
N GLY A 70 0.39 -11.09 6.62
CA GLY A 70 1.30 -10.32 7.46
C GLY A 70 1.63 -8.95 6.86
N HIS A 71 1.90 -8.88 5.55
CA HIS A 71 2.13 -7.62 4.85
C HIS A 71 0.86 -6.76 4.82
N GLY A 72 -0.32 -7.36 4.60
CA GLY A 72 -1.60 -6.66 4.61
C GLY A 72 -1.93 -6.06 5.97
N VAL A 73 -1.67 -6.77 7.07
CA VAL A 73 -1.84 -6.25 8.44
C VAL A 73 -0.86 -5.09 8.70
N SER A 74 0.39 -5.21 8.26
CA SER A 74 1.37 -4.13 8.38
C SER A 74 0.94 -2.87 7.62
N LEU A 75 0.43 -3.04 6.40
CA LEU A 75 -0.13 -1.96 5.58
C LEU A 75 -1.34 -1.29 6.25
N TYR A 76 -2.26 -2.09 6.79
CA TYR A 76 -3.41 -1.58 7.51
C TYR A 76 -3.00 -0.76 8.74
N LEU A 77 -2.07 -1.27 9.55
CA LEU A 77 -1.55 -0.56 10.73
C LEU A 77 -0.86 0.75 10.36
N ALA A 78 -0.06 0.76 9.29
CA ALA A 78 0.61 1.98 8.83
C ALA A 78 -0.40 3.02 8.34
N PHE A 79 -1.44 2.59 7.65
CA PHE A 79 -2.51 3.46 7.19
C PHE A 79 -3.32 4.05 8.36
N THR A 80 -3.70 3.25 9.35
CA THR A 80 -4.42 3.74 10.54
C THR A 80 -3.56 4.67 11.40
N LEU A 81 -2.27 4.39 11.55
CA LEU A 81 -1.30 5.29 12.17
C LEU A 81 -1.17 6.61 11.39
N GLY A 82 -1.18 6.54 10.06
CA GLY A 82 -1.20 7.70 9.18
C GLY A 82 -2.41 8.60 9.46
N ILE A 83 -3.62 8.02 9.48
CA ILE A 83 -4.85 8.73 9.84
C ILE A 83 -4.75 9.34 11.24
N LEU A 84 -4.25 8.58 12.23
CA LEU A 84 -4.12 9.07 13.60
C LEU A 84 -3.12 10.23 13.71
N SER A 85 -2.03 10.20 12.94
CA SER A 85 -1.06 11.29 12.89
C SER A 85 -1.62 12.58 12.27
N SER A 86 -2.66 12.48 11.42
CA SER A 86 -3.32 13.66 10.84
C SER A 86 -4.03 14.56 11.86
N TYR A 87 -4.29 14.05 13.08
CA TYR A 87 -4.81 14.87 14.17
C TYR A 87 -3.78 15.86 14.71
N LYS A 88 -2.48 15.55 14.63
CA LYS A 88 -1.37 16.39 15.07
C LYS A 88 -0.27 16.41 14.01
N THR A 89 -0.43 17.28 13.01
CA THR A 89 0.47 17.39 11.85
C THR A 89 1.95 17.56 12.24
N GLU A 90 2.23 18.23 13.34
CA GLU A 90 3.58 18.44 13.89
C GLU A 90 4.29 17.12 14.28
N MET A 91 3.53 16.06 14.59
CA MET A 91 4.09 14.74 14.96
C MET A 91 4.38 13.85 13.75
N ILE A 92 3.90 14.20 12.55
CA ILE A 92 4.12 13.43 11.32
C ILE A 92 5.61 13.15 11.04
N PRO A 93 6.53 14.15 11.02
CA PRO A 93 7.94 13.89 10.73
C PRO A 93 8.61 12.96 11.74
N PHE A 94 8.20 13.03 13.01
CA PHE A 94 8.70 12.12 14.05
C PHE A 94 8.18 10.70 13.85
N LEU A 95 6.88 10.54 13.59
CA LEU A 95 6.27 9.23 13.38
C LEU A 95 6.79 8.53 12.13
N ILE A 96 6.89 9.23 11.00
CA ILE A 96 7.42 8.65 9.76
C ILE A 96 8.89 8.22 9.91
N SER A 97 9.69 9.00 10.65
CA SER A 97 11.09 8.65 10.92
C SER A 97 11.19 7.37 11.76
N ASN A 98 10.41 7.26 12.83
CA ASN A 98 10.38 6.06 13.68
C ASN A 98 9.88 4.83 12.91
N ILE A 99 8.79 4.96 12.15
CA ILE A 99 8.24 3.86 11.34
C ILE A 99 9.27 3.44 10.29
N SER A 100 9.90 4.39 9.60
CA SER A 100 10.94 4.11 8.60
C SER A 100 12.12 3.38 9.23
N PHE A 101 12.57 3.78 10.42
CA PHE A 101 13.67 3.13 11.11
C PHE A 101 13.31 1.70 11.53
N ILE A 102 12.14 1.50 12.15
CA ILE A 102 11.67 0.17 12.59
C ILE A 102 11.50 -0.75 11.37
N CYS A 103 10.89 -0.25 10.30
CA CYS A 103 10.69 -1.02 9.07
C CYS A 103 12.02 -1.34 8.37
N PHE A 104 12.97 -0.40 8.37
CA PHE A 104 14.31 -0.64 7.85
C PHE A 104 15.03 -1.76 8.61
N ILE A 105 15.03 -1.70 9.94
CA ILE A 105 15.67 -2.74 10.79
C ILE A 105 14.99 -4.08 10.60
N THR A 106 13.66 -4.14 10.65
CA THR A 106 12.91 -5.40 10.49
C THR A 106 13.10 -6.01 9.11
N THR A 107 13.01 -5.22 8.03
CA THR A 107 13.25 -5.74 6.67
C THR A 107 14.68 -6.25 6.47
N LYS A 108 15.69 -5.62 7.11
CA LYS A 108 17.06 -6.14 7.08
C LYS A 108 17.27 -7.37 7.96
N LEU A 109 16.65 -7.44 9.13
CA LEU A 109 16.76 -8.59 10.00
C LEU A 109 16.12 -9.84 9.38
N PHE A 110 14.97 -9.68 8.70
CA PHE A 110 14.21 -10.80 8.13
C PHE A 110 14.50 -11.08 6.64
N ASN A 111 15.47 -10.37 6.03
CA ASN A 111 15.79 -10.49 4.60
C ASN A 111 14.54 -10.46 3.69
N VAL A 112 13.64 -9.53 3.99
CA VAL A 112 12.40 -9.34 3.25
C VAL A 112 12.73 -8.99 1.78
N PRO A 113 12.08 -9.61 0.79
CA PRO A 113 12.29 -9.25 -0.61
C PRO A 113 11.59 -7.94 -0.97
N LYS A 114 12.16 -7.27 -1.98
CA LYS A 114 11.63 -6.04 -2.56
C LYS A 114 10.18 -6.25 -3.02
N PRO A 115 9.25 -5.35 -2.70
CA PRO A 115 9.44 -3.91 -2.46
C PRO A 115 9.63 -3.46 -0.99
N ASP A 116 10.14 -4.32 -0.11
CA ASP A 116 10.56 -4.02 1.26
C ASP A 116 9.49 -3.23 2.04
N TYR A 117 9.89 -2.12 2.67
CA TYR A 117 9.04 -1.27 3.51
C TYR A 117 8.43 -0.08 2.76
N PHE A 118 8.65 0.03 1.44
CA PHE A 118 8.23 1.18 0.65
C PHE A 118 6.69 1.38 0.70
N PHE A 119 5.93 0.31 0.52
CA PHE A 119 4.47 0.37 0.53
C PHE A 119 3.91 0.77 1.90
N ILE A 120 4.59 0.40 2.99
CA ILE A 120 4.21 0.77 4.35
C ILE A 120 4.34 2.29 4.54
N LEU A 121 5.46 2.87 4.13
CA LEU A 121 5.68 4.32 4.20
C LEU A 121 4.70 5.10 3.30
N MET A 122 4.45 4.58 2.09
CA MET A 122 3.50 5.16 1.16
C MET A 122 2.07 5.19 1.74
N LEU A 123 1.61 4.10 2.35
CA LEU A 123 0.28 4.05 2.97
C LEU A 123 0.18 4.95 4.19
N PHE A 124 1.23 5.02 5.02
CA PHE A 124 1.26 5.98 6.12
C PHE A 124 1.07 7.41 5.60
N ALA A 125 1.86 7.81 4.59
CA ALA A 125 1.75 9.14 3.98
C ALA A 125 0.37 9.38 3.32
N THR A 126 -0.23 8.35 2.75
CA THR A 126 -1.60 8.45 2.20
C THR A 126 -2.61 8.69 3.32
N GLY A 127 -2.47 7.99 4.45
CA GLY A 127 -3.31 8.16 5.62
C GLY A 127 -3.24 9.56 6.24
N THR A 128 -2.06 10.20 6.22
CA THR A 128 -1.92 11.56 6.78
C THR A 128 -2.69 12.63 5.99
N ASN A 129 -2.91 12.40 4.69
CA ASN A 129 -3.56 13.37 3.80
C ASN A 129 -5.10 13.34 3.84
N LEU A 130 -5.71 12.25 4.32
CA LEU A 130 -7.17 12.02 4.27
C LEU A 130 -8.00 13.11 4.97
N LYS A 131 -7.51 13.66 6.08
CA LYS A 131 -8.21 14.74 6.80
C LYS A 131 -8.23 16.06 6.02
N ASN A 132 -7.14 16.39 5.33
CA ASN A 132 -7.06 17.64 4.56
C ASN A 132 -7.99 17.63 3.34
N THR A 133 -8.19 16.46 2.71
CA THR A 133 -9.10 16.34 1.56
C THR A 133 -10.56 16.67 1.91
N HIS A 134 -11.01 16.32 3.12
CA HIS A 134 -12.38 16.63 3.56
C HIS A 134 -12.63 18.14 3.73
N ASN A 135 -11.62 18.89 4.19
CA ASN A 135 -11.71 20.34 4.33
C ASN A 135 -11.68 21.06 2.98
N VAL A 136 -10.87 20.59 2.02
CA VAL A 136 -10.78 21.17 0.67
C VAL A 136 -12.08 20.98 -0.11
N LEU A 137 -12.69 19.79 -0.03
CA LEU A 137 -13.98 19.52 -0.69
C LEU A 137 -15.14 20.33 -0.12
N GLN A 138 -15.13 20.62 1.19
CA GLN A 138 -16.12 21.53 1.77
C GLN A 138 -15.95 22.95 1.25
N THR A 139 -14.72 23.46 1.14
CA THR A 139 -14.48 24.82 0.64
C THR A 139 -14.83 25.01 -0.84
N SER A 140 -14.75 23.95 -1.67
CA SER A 140 -15.12 24.04 -3.09
C SER A 140 -16.62 24.01 -3.36
N HIS A 141 -17.46 23.67 -2.38
CA HIS A 141 -18.92 23.75 -2.50
C HIS A 141 -19.48 25.15 -2.16
N TYR A 142 -18.64 26.07 -1.69
CA TYR A 142 -19.01 27.46 -1.36
C TYR A 142 -18.43 28.49 -2.34
N LEU A 143 -17.85 28.05 -3.47
CA LEU A 143 -17.44 28.86 -4.61
C LEU A 143 -18.23 28.43 -5.84
#